data_AF-A0A937ESZ8-F1
#
_entry.id   AF-A0A937ESZ8-F1
#
_cell.length_a   1.000
_cell.length_b   1.000
_cell.length_c   1.000
_cell.angle_alpha   90.00
_cell.angle_beta   90.00
_cell.angle_gamma   90.00
#
_symmetry.space_group_name_H-M   'P 1'
#
loop_
_entity.id
_entity.type
_entity.pdbx_description
1 polymer ?
#
loop_
_entity_poly.entity_id
_entity_poly.type
_entity_poly.pdbx_seq_one_letter_code
_entity_poly.pdbx_strand_id
1 'polypeptide(L)' 'MTNRLEVELAIKQLPESEIRALANWLQEYLDEMWDRQIEADVAAGKLDHLIARAEADIATNNIRDLDEILRDG' A
#
# COMPACT_ATOMS: atom_id res chain seq x y z
N MET A 1 -20.03 4.58 19.33
CA MET A 1 -19.67 4.72 17.90
C MET A 1 -18.73 5.90 17.84
N THR A 2 -17.44 5.66 17.67
CA THR A 2 -16.47 6.75 17.55
C THR A 2 -16.38 7.11 16.06
N ASN A 3 -16.61 8.36 15.71
CA ASN A 3 -16.53 8.80 14.31
C ASN A 3 -15.11 9.31 13.99
N ARG A 4 -14.76 9.42 12.70
CA ARG A 4 -13.44 9.90 12.26
C ARG A 4 -13.05 11.23 12.91
N LEU A 5 -13.99 12.17 13.05
CA LEU A 5 -13.73 13.51 13.59
C LEU A 5 -13.37 13.46 15.07
N GLU A 6 -14.00 12.59 15.85
CA GLU A 6 -13.68 12.39 17.27
C GLU A 6 -12.27 11.81 17.43
N VAL A 7 -11.86 10.88 16.57
CA VAL A 7 -10.50 10.33 16.57
C VAL A 7 -9.47 11.42 16.20
N GLU A 8 -9.74 12.21 15.15
CA GLU A 8 -8.86 13.31 14.75
C GLU A 8 -8.70 14.37 15.84
N LEU A 9 -9.78 14.70 16.56
CA LEU A 9 -9.74 15.63 17.68
C LEU A 9 -8.92 15.07 18.85
N ALA A 10 -9.07 13.78 19.15
CA ALA A 10 -8.27 13.12 20.19
C ALA A 10 -6.78 13.11 19.84
N ILE A 11 -6.44 12.81 18.57
CA ILE A 11 -5.04 12.83 18.09
C ILE A 11 -4.43 14.22 18.24
N LYS A 12 -5.18 15.29 17.95
CA LYS A 12 -4.70 16.68 18.10
C LYS A 12 -4.41 17.09 19.55
N GLN A 13 -4.94 16.36 20.53
CA GLN A 13 -4.70 16.62 21.96
C GLN A 13 -3.47 15.87 22.50
N LEU A 14 -2.92 14.94 21.73
CA LEU A 14 -1.75 14.17 22.14
C LEU A 14 -0.46 14.99 21.98
N PRO A 15 0.58 14.73 22.80
CA PRO A 15 1.90 15.27 22.57
C PRO A 15 2.51 14.70 21.28
N GLU A 16 3.43 15.46 20.66
CA GLU A 16 4.02 15.10 19.36
C GLU A 16 4.66 13.70 19.34
N SER A 17 5.28 13.28 20.45
CA SER A 17 5.87 11.94 20.58
C SER A 17 4.85 10.82 20.42
N GLU A 18 3.67 10.99 21.02
CA GLU A 18 2.57 10.02 20.95
C GLU A 18 1.93 10.04 19.56
N ILE A 19 1.79 11.22 18.94
CA ILE A 19 1.32 11.34 17.56
C ILE A 19 2.25 10.58 16.61
N ARG A 20 3.56 10.71 16.78
CA ARG A 20 4.56 10.03 15.94
C ARG A 20 4.55 8.52 16.16
N ALA A 21 4.42 8.06 17.41
CA ALA A 21 4.26 6.63 17.72
C ALA A 21 2.97 6.06 17.10
N LEU A 22 1.86 6.80 17.21
CA LEU A 22 0.57 6.41 16.63
C LEU A 22 0.63 6.37 15.10
N ALA A 23 1.32 7.31 14.46
CA ALA A 23 1.49 7.33 13.02
C ALA A 23 2.25 6.08 12.52
N ASN A 24 3.32 5.68 13.22
CA ASN A 24 4.07 4.46 12.88
C ASN A 24 3.19 3.21 13.01
N TRP A 25 2.48 3.07 14.14
CA TRP A 25 1.57 1.95 14.35
C TRP A 25 0.43 1.91 13.31
N LEU A 26 -0.12 3.07 12.95
CA LEU A 26 -1.19 3.15 11.96
C LEU A 26 -0.70 2.72 10.57
N GLN A 27 0.54 3.07 10.22
CA GLN A 27 1.16 2.60 8.97
C GLN A 27 1.27 1.08 8.96
N GLU A 28 1.82 0.46 10.02
CA GLU A 28 1.92 -1.00 10.14
C GLU A 28 0.55 -1.67 10.03
N TYR A 29 -0.46 -1.11 10.68
CA TYR A 29 -1.83 -1.62 10.59
C TYR A 29 -2.41 -1.54 9.17
N LEU A 30 -2.16 -0.44 8.45
CA LEU A 30 -2.61 -0.28 7.07
C LEU A 30 -1.86 -1.23 6.12
N ASP A 31 -0.57 -1.44 6.36
CA ASP A 31 0.25 -2.39 5.60
C ASP A 31 -0.29 -3.82 5.77
N GLU A 32 -0.57 -4.26 7.02
CA GLU A 32 -1.19 -5.56 7.27
C GLU A 32 -2.58 -5.71 6.62
N MET A 33 -3.38 -4.64 6.62
CA MET A 33 -4.68 -4.66 5.94
C MET A 33 -4.51 -4.81 4.42
N TRP A 34 -3.49 -4.15 3.86
CA TRP A 34 -3.19 -4.23 2.44
C TRP A 34 -2.71 -5.63 2.05
N ASP A 35 -1.83 -6.25 2.86
CA ASP A 35 -1.37 -7.62 2.65
C ASP A 35 -2.56 -8.60 2.58
N ARG A 36 -3.48 -8.54 3.55
CA ARG A 36 -4.68 -9.39 3.57
C ARG A 36 -5.58 -9.15 2.35
N GLN A 37 -5.70 -7.92 1.89
CA GLN A 37 -6.49 -7.59 0.70
C GLN A 37 -5.85 -8.15 -0.56
N ILE A 38 -4.53 -8.03 -0.69
CA ILE A 38 -3.77 -8.61 -1.80
C ILE A 38 -3.90 -10.13 -1.81
N GLU A 39 -3.73 -10.80 -0.67
CA GLU A 39 -3.92 -12.25 -0.56
C GLU A 39 -5.32 -12.69 -1.00
N ALA A 40 -6.35 -11.98 -0.55
CA ALA A 40 -7.74 -12.25 -0.93
C ALA A 40 -7.98 -12.03 -2.44
N ASP A 41 -7.40 -10.99 -3.02
CA ASP A 41 -7.54 -10.68 -4.44
C ASP A 41 -6.77 -11.66 -5.32
N VAL A 42 -5.61 -12.14 -4.88
CA VAL A 42 -4.87 -13.26 -5.49
C VAL A 42 -5.72 -14.53 -5.45
N ALA A 43 -6.25 -14.90 -4.28
CA ALA A 43 -7.08 -16.09 -4.13
C ALA A 43 -8.37 -16.03 -4.99
N ALA A 44 -8.89 -14.82 -5.21
CA ALA A 44 -10.05 -14.58 -6.08
C ALA A 44 -9.71 -14.52 -7.58
N GLY A 45 -8.44 -14.66 -7.98
CA GLY A 45 -7.98 -14.57 -9.37
C GLY A 45 -8.09 -13.15 -9.96
N LYS A 46 -8.29 -12.13 -9.14
CA LYS A 46 -8.47 -10.75 -9.63
C LYS A 46 -7.18 -10.21 -10.23
N LEU A 47 -6.02 -10.67 -9.78
CA LEU A 47 -4.73 -10.22 -10.29
C LEU A 47 -4.27 -10.99 -11.54
N ASP A 48 -4.96 -12.06 -11.94
CA ASP A 48 -4.57 -12.91 -13.07
C ASP A 48 -4.46 -12.14 -14.39
N HIS A 49 -5.36 -11.18 -14.62
CA HIS A 49 -5.33 -10.33 -15.82
C HIS A 49 -4.12 -9.39 -15.84
N LEU A 50 -3.65 -8.92 -14.67
CA LEU A 50 -2.46 -8.08 -14.56
C LEU A 50 -1.20 -8.91 -14.80
N ILE A 51 -1.17 -10.15 -14.27
CA ILE A 51 -0.07 -11.09 -14.50
C ILE A 51 0.02 -11.43 -15.99
N ALA A 52 -1.09 -11.81 -16.63
CA ALA A 52 -1.12 -12.14 -18.05
C ALA A 52 -0.67 -10.96 -18.93
N ARG A 53 -1.04 -9.73 -18.56
CA ARG A 53 -0.56 -8.52 -19.24
C ARG A 53 0.95 -8.34 -19.06
N ALA A 54 1.46 -8.47 -17.85
CA ALA A 54 2.89 -8.35 -17.57
C ALA A 54 3.70 -9.40 -18.35
N GLU A 55 3.23 -10.65 -18.40
CA GLU A 55 3.85 -11.71 -19.19
C GLU A 55 3.87 -11.38 -20.69
N ALA A 56 2.80 -10.82 -21.23
CA ALA A 56 2.74 -10.40 -22.63
C ALA A 56 3.70 -9.23 -22.92
N ASP A 57 3.79 -8.24 -22.02
CA ASP A 57 4.72 -7.12 -22.15
C ASP A 57 6.19 -7.60 -22.08
N ILE A 58 6.50 -8.57 -21.20
CA ILE A 58 7.81 -9.22 -21.16
C ILE A 58 8.11 -9.97 -22.46
N ALA A 59 7.15 -10.77 -22.96
CA ALA A 59 7.33 -11.56 -24.18
C ALA A 59 7.51 -10.70 -25.44
N THR A 60 6.96 -9.48 -25.44
CA THR A 60 7.09 -8.51 -26.54
C THR A 60 8.27 -7.55 -26.36
N ASN A 61 9.10 -7.78 -25.33
CA ASN A 61 10.24 -6.92 -24.97
C ASN A 61 9.82 -5.44 -24.75
N ASN A 62 8.58 -5.24 -24.32
CA ASN A 62 7.99 -3.95 -23.93
C ASN A 62 8.19 -3.74 -22.42
N ILE A 63 9.44 -3.83 -21.98
CA ILE A 63 9.86 -3.66 -20.60
C ILE A 63 10.88 -2.52 -20.53
N ARG A 64 10.79 -1.71 -19.48
CA ARG A 64 11.81 -0.70 -19.16
C ARG A 64 12.76 -1.27 -18.13
N ASP A 65 14.04 -0.95 -18.27
CA ASP A 65 15.04 -1.38 -17.30
C ASP A 65 14.78 -0.67 -15.96
N LEU A 66 14.92 -1.40 -14.86
CA LEU A 66 14.78 -0.85 -13.54
C LEU A 66 15.87 0.21 -13.28
N ASP A 67 17.07 0.03 -13.83
CA ASP A 67 18.16 1.00 -13.73
C ASP A 67 17.87 2.29 -14.51
N GLU A 68 17.06 2.24 -15.57
CA GLU A 68 16.61 3.42 -16.32
C GLU A 68 15.59 4.22 -15.49
N ILE A 69 14.67 3.54 -14.80
CA ILE A 69 13.63 4.19 -13.98
C ILE A 69 14.20 4.77 -12.68
N LEU A 70 15.18 4.11 -12.05
CA LEU A 70 15.74 4.54 -10.77
C LEU A 70 16.79 5.64 -10.88
N ARG A 71 17.34 5.90 -12.08
CA ARG A 71 18.31 6.99 -12.31
C ARG A 71 17.68 8.35 -12.60
N ASP A 72 16.40 8.37 -12.97
CA ASP A 72 15.64 9.60 -13.28
C ASP A 72 14.91 10.20 -12.04
N GLY A 73 15.33 9.80 -10.83
CA GLY A 73 14.77 10.26 -9.54
C GLY A 73 15.61 11.32 -8.82
#